data_AF-A0A5H5B931-F1
#
_entry.id   AF-A0A5H5B931-F1
#
_cell.length_a   1.000
_cell.length_b   1.000
_cell.length_c   1.000
_cell.angle_alpha   90.00
_cell.angle_beta   90.00
_cell.angle_gamma   90.00
#
_symmetry.space_group_name_H-M   'P 1'
#
loop_
_entity.id
_entity.type
_entity.pdbx_description
1 polymer ?
#
loop_
_entity_poly.entity_id
_entity_poly.type
_entity_poly.pdbx_seq_one_letter_code
_entity_poly.pdbx_strand_id
1 'polypeptide(L)'
;MCKFDLESLEDLLPETAREIADTIGFPATQRLIERFGGACFPVGRGLRESGGRRLSMLREVIGEENTRLLVQRFGGDSSLVIPRCADALREWRNRCFLAEVDRMLADGESLRMALTVLGPRFGIGNTRAWAIVASRRQASSPPAQGALF
;
A
#
# COMPACT_ATOMS: atom_id res chain seq x y z
N MET A 1 -6.59 14.58 -1.43
CA MET A 1 -6.09 13.23 -1.77
C MET A 1 -6.62 12.27 -0.72
N CYS A 2 -7.16 11.10 -1.11
CA CYS A 2 -7.64 10.14 -0.12
C CYS A 2 -6.45 9.66 0.75
N LYS A 3 -6.66 9.62 2.07
CA LYS A 3 -5.67 9.17 3.04
C LYS A 3 -5.42 7.69 2.87
N PHE A 4 -4.16 7.27 2.69
CA PHE A 4 -3.81 5.85 2.52
C PHE A 4 -4.38 5.01 3.67
N ASP A 5 -5.04 3.92 3.30
CA ASP A 5 -5.63 2.96 4.21
C ASP A 5 -5.17 1.55 3.81
N LEU A 6 -4.16 1.07 4.54
CA LEU A 6 -3.53 -0.22 4.33
C LEU A 6 -4.47 -1.41 4.58
N GLU A 7 -5.40 -1.27 5.54
CA GLU A 7 -6.30 -2.34 5.96
C GLU A 7 -7.26 -2.75 4.82
N SER A 8 -7.78 -1.76 4.08
CA SER A 8 -8.63 -1.98 2.90
C SER A 8 -7.97 -2.72 1.72
N LEU A 9 -6.69 -3.07 1.84
CA LEU A 9 -5.84 -3.67 0.81
C LEU A 9 -5.14 -4.95 1.30
N GLU A 10 -5.59 -5.54 2.41
CA GLU A 10 -4.97 -6.72 3.02
C GLU A 10 -4.71 -7.88 2.03
N ASP A 11 -5.63 -8.09 1.09
CA ASP A 11 -5.52 -9.12 0.04
C ASP A 11 -4.33 -8.93 -0.90
N LEU A 12 -3.84 -7.70 -1.04
CA LEU A 12 -2.70 -7.33 -1.88
C LEU A 12 -1.39 -7.19 -1.11
N LEU A 13 -1.42 -7.44 0.20
CA LEU A 13 -0.24 -7.36 1.04
C LEU A 13 0.59 -8.64 0.93
N PRO A 14 1.93 -8.53 0.80
CA PRO A 14 2.82 -9.67 0.99
C PRO A 14 2.63 -10.28 2.37
N GLU A 15 2.90 -11.58 2.50
CA GLU A 15 2.77 -12.32 3.76
C GLU A 15 3.48 -11.63 4.94
N THR A 16 4.73 -11.23 4.76
CA THR A 16 5.49 -10.49 5.78
C THR A 16 4.83 -9.18 6.20
N ALA A 17 4.13 -8.48 5.29
CA ALA A 17 3.42 -7.24 5.64
C ALA A 17 2.20 -7.52 6.52
N ARG A 18 1.48 -8.63 6.25
CA ARG A 18 0.37 -9.09 7.08
C ARG A 18 0.85 -9.51 8.46
N GLU A 19 1.94 -10.28 8.54
CA GLU A 19 2.53 -10.65 9.84
C GLU A 19 2.97 -9.44 10.67
N ILE A 20 3.53 -8.41 10.03
CA ILE A 20 3.85 -7.14 10.69
C ILE A 20 2.55 -6.48 11.18
N ALA A 21 1.51 -6.39 10.36
CA ALA A 21 0.19 -5.86 10.75
C ALA A 21 -0.44 -6.63 11.91
N ASP A 22 -0.36 -7.95 11.94
CA ASP A 22 -0.82 -8.78 13.06
C ASP A 22 -0.04 -8.50 14.35
N THR A 23 1.20 -8.03 14.24
CA THR A 23 2.09 -7.80 15.38
C THR A 23 1.94 -6.41 15.97
N ILE A 24 1.86 -5.37 15.14
CA ILE A 24 1.89 -3.96 15.58
C ILE A 24 0.66 -3.15 15.15
N GLY A 25 -0.28 -3.78 14.45
CA GLY A 25 -1.49 -3.17 13.89
C GLY A 25 -1.26 -2.47 12.55
N PHE A 26 -2.29 -2.44 11.70
CA PHE A 26 -2.29 -1.74 10.40
C PHE A 26 -1.80 -0.28 10.46
N PRO A 27 -2.21 0.55 11.45
CA PRO A 27 -1.77 1.94 11.49
C PRO A 27 -0.25 2.11 11.68
N ALA A 28 0.40 1.22 12.44
CA ALA A 28 1.84 1.26 12.65
C ALA A 28 2.59 0.67 11.45
N THR A 29 2.08 -0.43 10.89
CA THR A 29 2.60 -1.05 9.66
C THR A 29 2.57 -0.09 8.49
N GLN A 30 1.50 0.70 8.34
CA GLN A 30 1.39 1.70 7.30
C GLN A 30 2.52 2.74 7.40
N ARG A 31 2.75 3.32 8.58
CA ARG A 31 3.85 4.29 8.78
C ARG A 31 5.21 3.67 8.49
N LEU A 32 5.36 2.38 8.82
CA LEU A 32 6.58 1.63 8.55
C LEU A 32 6.83 1.46 7.05
N ILE A 33 5.80 1.09 6.27
CA ILE A 33 5.89 0.94 4.82
C ILE A 33 6.13 2.30 4.15
N GLU A 34 5.40 3.35 4.57
CA GLU A 34 5.54 4.71 4.03
C GLU A 34 6.97 5.24 4.20
N ARG A 35 7.61 4.97 5.36
CA ARG A 35 8.93 5.51 5.67
C ARG A 35 10.09 4.59 5.29
N PHE A 36 9.90 3.28 5.36
CA PHE A 36 10.96 2.29 5.21
C PHE A 36 10.66 1.17 4.23
N GLY A 37 9.61 1.28 3.41
CA GLY A 37 9.30 0.28 2.38
C GLY A 37 10.52 -0.02 1.49
N GLY A 38 10.96 -1.28 1.50
CA GLY A 38 12.12 -1.78 0.76
C GLY A 38 13.45 -1.69 1.51
N ALA A 39 13.46 -1.14 2.72
CA ALA A 39 14.65 -1.11 3.57
C ALA A 39 14.85 -2.45 4.30
N CYS A 40 16.11 -2.80 4.53
CA CYS A 40 16.53 -3.97 5.28
C CYS A 40 17.04 -3.57 6.66
N PHE A 41 16.49 -4.17 7.70
CA PHE A 41 16.86 -3.93 9.10
C PHE A 41 17.50 -5.19 9.70
N PRO A 42 18.74 -5.12 10.19
CA PRO A 42 19.32 -6.21 10.95
C PRO A 42 18.63 -6.28 12.32
N VAL A 43 17.81 -7.31 12.53
CA VAL A 43 17.12 -7.58 13.80
C VAL A 43 17.83 -8.72 14.52
N GLY A 44 19.06 -8.49 14.98
CA GLY A 44 19.78 -9.51 15.74
C GLY A 44 19.22 -9.68 17.16
N ARG A 45 19.17 -10.91 17.68
CA ARG A 45 18.79 -11.25 19.09
C ARG A 45 19.61 -10.53 20.17
N GLY A 46 20.69 -9.86 19.82
CA GLY A 46 21.42 -8.97 20.72
C GLY A 46 21.04 -7.53 20.44
N LEU A 47 20.30 -6.89 21.36
CA LEU A 47 20.29 -5.44 21.53
C LEU A 47 21.72 -5.00 21.92
N ARG A 48 22.69 -5.11 21.01
CA ARG A 48 23.93 -4.35 21.14
C ARG A 48 23.59 -2.92 20.79
N GLU A 49 23.83 -2.01 21.71
CA GLU A 49 23.59 -0.57 21.54
C GLU A 49 24.27 0.03 20.28
N SER A 50 25.21 -0.70 19.67
CA SER A 50 25.81 -0.38 18.36
C SER A 50 24.88 -0.57 17.15
N GLY A 51 23.72 -1.22 17.30
CA GLY A 51 22.60 -1.22 16.34
C GLY A 51 21.70 0.02 16.45
N GLY A 52 22.06 0.97 17.33
CA GLY A 52 21.23 2.05 17.82
C GLY A 52 20.54 2.89 16.75
N ARG A 53 21.23 3.26 15.66
CA ARG A 53 20.61 4.16 14.66
C ARG A 53 19.41 3.54 13.95
N ARG A 54 19.50 2.27 13.53
CA ARG A 54 18.41 1.60 12.81
C ARG A 54 17.24 1.25 13.72
N LEU A 55 17.53 0.83 14.94
CA LEU A 55 16.50 0.56 15.93
C LEU A 55 15.81 1.85 16.39
N SER A 56 16.55 2.94 16.61
CA SER A 56 15.98 4.26 16.91
C SER A 56 15.08 4.76 15.78
N MET A 57 15.47 4.56 14.51
CA MET A 57 14.61 4.87 13.36
C MET A 57 13.28 4.12 13.39
N LEU A 58 13.26 2.85 13.82
CA LEU A 58 12.01 2.11 14.03
C LEU A 58 11.20 2.71 15.19
N ARG A 59 11.84 2.96 16.34
CA ARG A 59 11.19 3.55 17.53
C ARG A 59 10.56 4.91 17.24
N GLU A 60 11.20 5.75 16.43
CA GLU A 60 10.67 7.04 16.00
C GLU A 60 9.37 6.93 15.19
N VAL A 61 9.18 5.83 14.46
CA VAL A 61 8.05 5.66 13.52
C VAL A 61 6.88 4.92 14.15
N ILE A 62 7.19 3.82 14.84
CA ILE A 62 6.16 2.93 15.40
C ILE A 62 6.10 2.94 16.92
N GLY A 63 7.03 3.61 17.61
CA GLY A 63 7.11 3.64 19.06
C GLY A 63 7.96 2.49 19.63
N GLU A 64 8.31 2.60 20.91
CA GLU A 64 9.19 1.63 21.59
C GLU A 64 8.53 0.25 21.72
N GLU A 65 7.26 0.20 22.14
CA GLU A 65 6.55 -1.06 22.36
C GLU A 65 6.40 -1.86 21.06
N ASN A 66 5.93 -1.23 19.98
CA ASN A 66 5.81 -1.88 18.67
C ASN A 66 7.18 -2.32 18.13
N THR A 67 8.24 -1.54 18.38
CA THR A 67 9.61 -1.94 18.01
C THR A 67 10.04 -3.18 18.79
N ARG A 68 9.73 -3.27 20.09
CA ARG A 68 10.02 -4.44 20.92
C ARG A 68 9.28 -5.68 20.39
N LEU A 69 8.00 -5.55 20.04
CA LEU A 69 7.21 -6.64 19.45
C LEU A 69 7.80 -7.13 18.13
N LEU A 70 8.24 -6.22 17.24
CA LEU A 70 8.94 -6.60 16.01
C LEU A 70 10.25 -7.34 16.28
N VAL A 71 11.06 -6.86 17.21
CA VAL A 71 12.32 -7.54 17.58
C VAL A 71 12.04 -8.89 18.24
N GLN A 72 10.96 -9.02 19.02
CA GLN A 72 10.60 -10.31 19.62
C GLN A 72 10.17 -11.33 18.56
N ARG A 73 9.37 -10.92 17.59
CA ARG A 73 8.85 -11.81 16.53
C ARG A 73 9.88 -12.14 15.46
N PHE A 74 10.63 -11.13 15.00
CA PHE A 74 11.57 -11.26 13.88
C PHE A 74 13.05 -11.29 14.30
N GLY A 75 13.37 -11.12 15.58
CA GLY A 75 14.74 -11.01 16.07
C GLY A 75 15.60 -12.27 15.95
N GLY A 76 14.98 -13.40 15.60
CA GLY A 76 15.68 -14.65 15.28
C GLY A 76 16.33 -14.66 13.90
N ASP A 77 15.87 -13.79 13.00
CA ASP A 77 16.37 -13.69 11.63
C ASP A 77 17.58 -12.75 11.55
N SER A 78 18.50 -13.06 10.63
CA SER A 78 19.68 -12.22 10.40
C SER A 78 19.31 -10.82 9.88
N SER A 79 18.15 -10.68 9.24
CA SER A 79 17.62 -9.39 8.77
C SER A 79 16.13 -9.44 8.42
N LEU A 80 15.37 -8.42 8.81
CA LEU A 80 13.99 -8.19 8.40
C LEU A 80 13.95 -7.17 7.26
N VAL A 81 13.39 -7.56 6.12
CA VAL A 81 13.13 -6.64 5.00
C VAL A 81 11.71 -6.11 5.11
N ILE A 82 11.54 -4.79 5.18
CA ILE A 82 10.22 -4.17 5.18
C ILE A 82 9.67 -4.22 3.74
N PRO A 83 8.54 -4.90 3.48
CA PRO A 83 7.99 -4.99 2.15
C PRO A 83 7.53 -3.63 1.63
N ARG A 84 7.83 -3.33 0.36
CA ARG A 84 7.38 -2.08 -0.31
C ARG A 84 5.87 -2.00 -0.51
N CYS A 85 5.18 -3.14 -0.46
CA CYS A 85 3.74 -3.26 -0.73
C CYS A 85 3.33 -2.53 -2.03
N ALA A 86 4.17 -2.68 -3.08
CA ALA A 86 4.05 -1.90 -4.31
C ALA A 86 2.71 -2.13 -5.02
N ASP A 87 2.17 -3.34 -4.94
CA ASP A 87 0.87 -3.68 -5.54
C ASP A 87 -0.28 -3.03 -4.77
N ALA A 88 -0.27 -3.11 -3.44
CA ALA A 88 -1.24 -2.41 -2.59
C ALA A 88 -1.18 -0.88 -2.81
N LEU A 89 0.01 -0.27 -2.81
CA LEU A 89 0.16 1.17 -3.07
C LEU A 89 -0.31 1.56 -4.48
N ARG A 90 -0.04 0.71 -5.47
CA ARG A 90 -0.52 0.94 -6.84
C ARG A 90 -2.04 0.87 -6.91
N GLU A 91 -2.64 -0.11 -6.25
CA GLU A 91 -4.09 -0.26 -6.21
C GLU A 91 -4.75 0.90 -5.46
N TRP A 92 -4.22 1.30 -4.31
CA TRP A 92 -4.69 2.49 -3.60
C TRP A 92 -4.71 3.72 -4.49
N ARG A 93 -3.61 3.97 -5.20
CA ARG A 93 -3.49 5.07 -6.15
C ARG A 93 -4.54 4.98 -7.25
N ASN A 94 -4.80 3.79 -7.77
CA ASN A 94 -5.84 3.59 -8.79
C ASN A 94 -7.25 3.87 -8.24
N ARG A 95 -7.56 3.42 -7.01
CA ARG A 95 -8.84 3.70 -6.34
C ARG A 95 -9.03 5.21 -6.14
N CYS A 96 -8.00 5.92 -5.69
CA CYS A 96 -8.03 7.37 -5.56
C CYS A 96 -8.26 8.04 -6.92
N PHE A 97 -7.51 7.64 -7.94
CA PHE A 97 -7.64 8.16 -9.30
C PHE A 97 -9.06 7.98 -9.84
N LEU A 98 -9.64 6.80 -9.66
CA LEU A 98 -11.00 6.49 -10.10
C LEU A 98 -12.06 7.32 -9.36
N ALA A 99 -11.90 7.50 -8.05
CA ALA A 99 -12.79 8.37 -7.28
C ALA A 99 -12.74 9.83 -7.79
N GLU A 100 -11.55 10.34 -8.16
CA GLU A 100 -11.44 11.67 -8.77
C GLU A 100 -12.05 11.76 -10.16
N VAL A 101 -11.87 10.72 -10.98
CA VAL A 101 -12.54 10.64 -12.29
C VAL A 101 -14.05 10.73 -12.09
N ASP A 102 -14.61 9.96 -11.16
CA ASP A 102 -16.06 9.99 -10.89
C ASP A 102 -16.54 11.37 -10.46
N ARG A 103 -15.76 12.08 -9.62
CA ARG A 103 -16.08 13.46 -9.22
C ARG A 103 -16.12 14.41 -10.41
N MET A 104 -15.09 14.40 -11.26
CA MET A 104 -15.07 15.24 -12.46
C MET A 104 -16.23 14.93 -13.41
N LEU A 105 -16.56 13.65 -13.59
CA LEU A 105 -17.71 13.25 -14.41
C LEU A 105 -19.04 13.75 -13.82
N ALA A 106 -19.20 13.69 -12.50
CA ALA A 106 -20.36 14.21 -11.80
C ALA A 106 -20.48 15.75 -11.93
N ASP A 107 -19.34 16.44 -12.00
CA ASP A 107 -19.26 17.88 -12.26
C ASP A 107 -19.51 18.26 -13.74
N GLY A 108 -19.78 17.27 -14.60
CA GLY A 108 -20.12 17.47 -16.02
C GLY A 108 -18.93 17.45 -16.99
N GLU A 109 -17.71 17.19 -16.49
CA GLU A 109 -16.54 17.06 -17.35
C GLU A 109 -16.58 15.77 -18.19
N SER A 110 -15.99 15.82 -19.38
CA SER A 110 -15.86 14.60 -20.19
C SER A 110 -14.80 13.66 -19.59
N LEU A 111 -14.99 12.34 -19.77
CA LEU A 111 -13.98 11.35 -19.35
C LEU A 111 -12.60 11.66 -19.92
N ARG A 112 -12.52 12.05 -21.20
CA ARG A 112 -11.25 12.40 -21.83
C ARG A 112 -10.56 13.55 -21.08
N MET A 113 -11.32 14.58 -20.71
CA MET A 113 -10.79 15.73 -19.97
C MET A 113 -10.35 15.34 -18.55
N ALA A 114 -11.13 14.50 -17.86
CA ALA A 114 -10.74 13.93 -16.57
C ALA A 114 -9.41 13.17 -16.65
N LEU A 115 -9.21 12.33 -17.68
CA LEU A 115 -7.96 11.57 -17.84
C LEU A 115 -6.77 12.47 -18.19
N THR A 116 -6.97 13.54 -18.98
CA THR A 116 -5.93 14.52 -19.30
C THR A 116 -5.45 15.26 -18.05
N VAL A 117 -6.35 15.66 -17.15
CA VAL A 117 -5.99 16.38 -15.91
C VAL A 117 -5.42 15.42 -14.86
N LEU A 118 -6.07 14.28 -14.64
CA LEU A 118 -5.76 13.40 -13.51
C LEU A 118 -4.59 12.47 -13.81
N GLY A 119 -4.35 12.07 -15.06
CA GLY A 119 -3.23 11.20 -15.44
C GLY A 119 -1.89 11.71 -14.88
N PRO A 120 -1.43 12.91 -15.24
CA PRO A 120 -0.20 13.49 -14.71
C PRO A 120 -0.20 13.66 -13.18
N ARG A 121 -1.33 14.09 -12.60
CA ARG A 121 -1.45 14.29 -11.13
C ARG A 121 -1.23 13.01 -10.33
N PHE A 122 -1.61 11.86 -10.88
CA PHE A 122 -1.41 10.55 -10.25
C PHE A 122 -0.17 9.80 -10.79
N GLY A 123 0.62 10.41 -11.69
CA GLY A 123 1.75 9.73 -12.34
C GLY A 123 1.31 8.52 -13.18
N ILE A 124 0.21 8.66 -13.92
CA ILE A 124 -0.40 7.64 -14.77
C ILE A 124 -0.40 8.15 -16.21
N GLY A 125 0.30 7.42 -17.11
CA GLY A 125 0.26 7.72 -18.53
C GLY A 125 -1.13 7.49 -19.14
N ASN A 126 -1.47 8.24 -20.20
CA ASN A 126 -2.81 8.24 -20.79
C ASN A 126 -3.34 6.83 -21.13
N THR A 127 -2.55 5.99 -21.80
CA THR A 127 -2.94 4.60 -22.13
C THR A 127 -3.27 3.79 -20.88
N ARG A 128 -2.49 3.95 -19.81
CA ARG A 128 -2.71 3.24 -18.55
C ARG A 128 -3.95 3.77 -17.82
N ALA A 129 -4.19 5.08 -17.85
CA ALA A 129 -5.38 5.72 -17.30
C ALA A 129 -6.66 5.15 -17.94
N TRP A 130 -6.71 5.04 -19.28
CA TRP A 130 -7.80 4.36 -19.98
C TRP A 130 -7.96 2.90 -19.57
N ALA A 131 -6.86 2.16 -19.47
CA ALA A 131 -6.90 0.75 -19.05
C ALA A 131 -7.45 0.57 -17.62
N ILE A 132 -7.11 1.46 -16.68
CA ILE A 132 -7.62 1.44 -15.30
C ILE A 132 -9.15 1.64 -15.29
N VAL A 133 -9.66 2.64 -16.02
CA VAL A 133 -11.11 2.89 -16.13
C VAL A 133 -11.83 1.71 -16.76
N ALA A 134 -11.28 1.13 -17.84
CA ALA A 134 -11.86 -0.02 -18.51
C ALA A 134 -11.88 -1.28 -17.61
N SER A 135 -10.84 -1.50 -16.81
CA SER A 135 -10.77 -2.65 -15.90
C SER A 135 -11.84 -2.58 -14.81
N ARG A 136 -12.09 -1.38 -14.26
CA ARG A 136 -13.18 -1.17 -13.27
C ARG A 136 -14.57 -1.49 -13.84
N ARG A 137 -14.83 -1.11 -15.09
CA ARG A 137 -16.12 -1.39 -15.75
C ARG A 137 -16.36 -2.90 -15.93
N GLN A 138 -15.31 -3.65 -16.24
CA GLN A 138 -15.37 -5.10 -16.36
C GLN A 138 -15.63 -5.77 -15.00
N ALA A 139 -14.95 -5.31 -13.94
CA ALA A 139 -15.15 -5.83 -12.58
C ALA A 139 -16.54 -5.54 -12.00
N SER A 140 -17.25 -4.52 -12.51
CA SER A 140 -18.61 -4.16 -12.08
C SER A 140 -19.72 -4.77 -12.93
N SER A 141 -19.37 -5.42 -14.04
CA SER A 141 -20.34 -6.15 -14.87
C SER A 141 -20.45 -7.59 -14.34
N PRO A 142 -21.65 -8.10 -13.99
CA PRO A 142 -21.78 -9.51 -13.62
C PRO A 142 -21.33 -10.40 -14.80
N PRO A 143 -20.75 -11.58 -14.54
CA PRO A 143 -20.41 -12.50 -15.62
C PRO A 143 -21.69 -12.79 -16.39
N ALA A 144 -21.72 -12.42 -17.67
CA ALA A 144 -22.78 -12.83 -18.57
C ALA A 144 -22.69 -14.36 -18.69
N GLN A 145 -23.42 -15.08 -17.83
CA GLN A 145 -23.67 -16.50 -18.00
C GLN A 145 -24.48 -16.63 -19.28
N GLY A 146 -23.76 -16.91 -20.37
CA GLY A 146 -24.35 -17.33 -21.62
C GLY A 146 -25.14 -18.60 -21.34
N ALA A 147 -26.46 -18.48 -21.41
CA ALA A 147 -27.34 -19.62 -21.58
C ALA A 147 -26.88 -20.38 -22.83
N LEU A 148 -26.45 -21.62 -22.66
CA LEU A 148 -26.34 -22.59 -23.73
C LEU A 148 -27.40 -23.66 -23.46
N PHE A 149 -28.44 -23.58 -24.30
CA PHE A 149 -29.37 -24.59 -24.81
C PHE A 149 -29.70 -25.82 -23.95
#